data_AF-A0A8T6CKD7-F1
#
_entry.id   AF-A0A8T6CKD7-F1
#
_cell.length_a   1.000
_cell.length_b   1.000
_cell.length_c   1.000
_cell.angle_alpha   90.00
_cell.angle_beta   90.00
_cell.angle_gamma   90.00
#
_symmetry.space_group_name_H-M   'P 1'
#
loop_
_entity.id
_entity.type
_entity.pdbx_description
1 polymer ?
#
loop_
_entity_poly.entity_id
_entity_poly.type
_entity_poly.pdbx_seq_one_letter_code
_entity_poly.pdbx_strand_id
1 'polypeptide(L)'
;MTNNQYWWPEQLSLRALRQHSSLSDPMGDDFDYAEAVQSLDVDALRQDVEEVMTTSQEWWPADYGHYGPLFIRMAWHAAGTYRISDGRGGAGSGHQRFAPLNSWPDNANLDKARRLLWPVKQKYGRSLSWADLLVYAGNCALESMGFKTFGFAFGRPDVWEADDTDWGEEGEWLGSERHDADGELQGPFGADHMGLIYVNPEGPNANPDPLAAARYIRQTFKRMAMNDEETVALIAGGPTFGKAHGASLESHVGPEPEGAGIE
;
A
#
# COMPACT_ATOMS: atom_id res chain seq x y z
N MET A 1 1.87 -18.43 20.05
CA MET A 1 1.01 -19.44 20.72
C MET A 1 0.43 -20.34 19.64
N THR A 2 0.36 -21.65 19.86
CA THR A 2 -0.29 -22.58 18.93
C THR A 2 -1.82 -22.39 19.00
N ASN A 3 -2.49 -22.32 17.85
CA ASN A 3 -3.94 -22.20 17.74
C ASN A 3 -4.54 -23.52 17.19
N ASN A 4 -5.86 -23.59 17.00
CA ASN A 4 -6.48 -24.82 16.49
C ASN A 4 -6.05 -25.16 15.06
N GLN A 5 -5.81 -24.16 14.20
CA GLN A 5 -5.35 -24.38 12.82
C GLN A 5 -3.94 -25.00 12.77
N TYR A 6 -3.09 -24.74 13.76
CA TYR A 6 -1.80 -25.44 13.87
C TYR A 6 -1.96 -26.96 14.02
N TRP A 7 -2.96 -27.42 14.78
CA TRP A 7 -3.22 -28.84 15.00
C TRP A 7 -4.08 -29.48 13.92
N TRP A 8 -4.99 -28.69 13.34
CA TRP A 8 -5.90 -29.10 12.29
C TRP A 8 -5.86 -28.08 11.14
N PRO A 9 -4.86 -28.19 10.24
CA PRO A 9 -4.67 -27.22 9.16
C PRO A 9 -5.90 -27.04 8.26
N GLU A 10 -6.62 -28.14 8.01
CA GLU A 10 -7.84 -28.17 7.19
C GLU A 10 -9.12 -27.76 7.95
N GLN A 11 -9.00 -27.32 9.22
CA GLN A 11 -10.16 -26.88 9.98
C GLN A 11 -10.69 -25.56 9.43
N LEU A 12 -11.99 -25.53 9.10
CA LEU A 12 -12.68 -24.32 8.67
C LEU A 12 -12.49 -23.18 9.69
N SER A 13 -11.86 -22.10 9.25
CA SER A 13 -11.73 -20.88 10.05
C SER A 13 -13.05 -20.10 10.04
N LEU A 14 -13.53 -19.74 11.24
CA LEU A 14 -14.64 -18.79 11.39
C LEU A 14 -14.15 -17.36 11.66
N ARG A 15 -12.84 -17.10 11.59
CA ARG A 15 -12.25 -15.79 11.90
C ARG A 15 -12.77 -14.70 10.97
N ALA A 16 -12.82 -14.99 9.67
CA ALA A 16 -13.34 -14.07 8.65
C ALA A 16 -14.76 -13.55 8.96
N LEU A 17 -15.60 -14.34 9.65
CA LEU A 17 -16.98 -13.95 10.02
C LEU A 17 -17.06 -13.03 11.24
N ARG A 18 -15.94 -12.77 11.91
CA ARG A 18 -15.86 -11.98 13.15
C ARG A 18 -14.92 -10.78 13.00
N GLN A 19 -14.37 -10.56 11.81
CA GLN A 19 -13.47 -9.44 11.57
C GLN A 19 -14.18 -8.10 11.70
N HIS A 20 -13.41 -7.08 12.05
CA HIS A 20 -13.87 -5.70 12.26
C HIS A 20 -15.02 -5.62 13.26
N SER A 21 -14.92 -6.45 14.31
CA SER A 21 -15.86 -6.41 15.43
C SER A 21 -15.83 -5.03 16.09
N SER A 22 -17.00 -4.52 16.50
CA SER A 22 -17.12 -3.26 17.24
C SER A 22 -16.29 -3.25 18.53
N LEU A 23 -15.95 -4.42 19.10
CA LEU A 23 -15.08 -4.52 20.27
C LEU A 23 -13.62 -4.13 20.00
N SER A 24 -13.19 -4.13 18.73
CA SER A 24 -11.86 -3.68 18.31
C SER A 24 -11.84 -2.20 17.87
N ASP A 25 -13.02 -1.60 17.69
CA ASP A 25 -13.17 -0.23 17.22
C ASP A 25 -13.23 0.77 18.40
N PRO A 26 -12.25 1.66 18.58
CA PRO A 26 -12.23 2.64 19.66
C PRO A 26 -13.13 3.86 19.42
N MET A 27 -13.80 3.97 18.27
CA MET A 27 -14.56 5.18 17.89
C MET A 27 -15.94 5.24 18.55
N GLY A 28 -16.46 4.10 18.99
CA GLY A 28 -17.79 3.95 19.56
C GLY A 28 -18.90 3.90 18.49
N ASP A 29 -20.01 3.26 18.85
CA ASP A 29 -21.09 2.92 17.91
C ASP A 29 -21.78 4.14 17.25
N ASP A 30 -21.72 5.31 17.88
CA ASP A 30 -22.36 6.54 17.40
C ASP A 30 -21.48 7.36 16.42
N PHE A 31 -20.26 6.89 16.10
CA PHE A 31 -19.37 7.63 15.23
C PHE A 31 -19.65 7.38 13.74
N ASP A 32 -19.94 8.45 13.01
CA ASP A 32 -20.03 8.43 11.54
C ASP A 32 -18.85 9.16 10.90
N TYR A 33 -18.01 8.44 10.16
CA TYR A 33 -16.88 9.03 9.46
C TYR A 33 -17.32 9.96 8.32
N ALA A 34 -18.41 9.63 7.63
CA ALA A 34 -18.91 10.45 6.52
C ALA A 34 -19.39 11.82 7.01
N GLU A 35 -19.92 11.91 8.24
CA GLU A 35 -20.22 13.19 8.89
C GLU A 35 -18.94 13.88 9.39
N ALA A 36 -18.04 13.14 10.05
CA ALA A 36 -16.82 13.70 10.62
C ALA A 36 -15.94 14.36 9.54
N VAL A 37 -15.78 13.72 8.38
CA VAL A 37 -14.93 14.23 7.30
C VAL A 37 -15.49 15.48 6.61
N GLN A 38 -16.79 15.75 6.71
CA GLN A 38 -17.38 16.99 6.19
C GLN A 38 -16.94 18.24 6.96
N SER A 39 -16.48 18.07 8.21
CA SER A 39 -15.93 19.17 9.02
C SER A 39 -14.50 19.58 8.64
N LEU A 40 -13.87 18.84 7.73
CA LEU A 40 -12.47 19.01 7.36
C LEU A 40 -12.27 20.26 6.50
N ASP A 41 -11.38 21.15 6.92
CA ASP A 41 -10.86 22.20 6.05
C ASP A 41 -9.82 21.60 5.10
N VAL A 42 -10.26 21.33 3.87
CA VAL A 42 -9.44 20.64 2.86
C VAL A 42 -8.26 21.49 2.37
N ASP A 43 -8.42 22.81 2.35
CA ASP A 43 -7.35 23.73 1.94
C ASP A 43 -6.28 23.82 3.02
N ALA A 44 -6.69 23.90 4.31
CA ALA A 44 -5.76 23.82 5.42
C ALA A 44 -5.03 22.47 5.47
N LEU A 45 -5.74 21.35 5.24
CA LEU A 45 -5.13 20.02 5.19
C LEU A 45 -4.09 19.95 4.06
N ARG A 46 -4.40 20.48 2.88
CA ARG A 46 -3.45 20.51 1.76
C ARG A 46 -2.18 21.25 2.14
N GLN A 47 -2.30 22.44 2.74
CA GLN A 47 -1.15 23.24 3.17
C GLN A 47 -0.27 22.48 4.17
N ASP A 48 -0.87 21.81 5.17
CA ASP A 48 -0.10 21.03 6.14
C ASP A 48 0.63 19.84 5.50
N VAL A 49 -0.01 19.17 4.54
CA VAL A 49 0.62 18.05 3.82
C VAL A 49 1.78 18.56 2.94
N GLU A 50 1.63 19.70 2.27
CA GLU A 50 2.68 20.36 1.49
C GLU A 50 3.85 20.86 2.35
N GLU A 51 3.56 21.35 3.57
CA GLU A 51 4.58 21.71 4.54
C GLU A 51 5.41 20.49 4.97
N VAL A 52 4.74 19.37 5.29
CA VAL A 52 5.42 18.10 5.58
C VAL A 52 6.28 17.66 4.40
N MET A 53 5.80 17.79 3.16
CA MET A 53 6.54 17.38 1.97
C MET A 53 7.88 18.09 1.83
N THR A 54 8.01 19.34 2.29
CA THR A 54 9.22 20.16 2.13
C THR A 54 10.02 20.32 3.42
N THR A 55 9.53 19.80 4.54
CA THR A 55 10.21 19.81 5.84
C THR A 55 10.89 18.47 6.08
N SER A 56 12.10 18.33 5.51
CA SER A 56 12.95 17.15 5.69
C SER A 56 13.23 16.87 7.16
N GLN A 57 13.12 15.60 7.54
CA GLN A 57 13.41 15.08 8.87
C GLN A 57 14.77 14.39 8.88
N GLU A 58 15.55 14.56 9.95
CA GLU A 58 16.89 13.97 10.07
C GLU A 58 16.89 12.44 10.03
N TRP A 59 15.85 11.80 10.60
CA TRP A 59 15.71 10.35 10.67
C TRP A 59 15.31 9.70 9.33
N TRP A 60 14.85 10.49 8.37
CA TRP A 60 14.60 10.02 7.01
C TRP A 60 14.71 11.19 6.02
N PRO A 61 15.91 11.63 5.63
CA PRO A 61 16.08 12.84 4.83
C PRO A 61 15.32 12.78 3.50
N ALA A 62 14.68 13.89 3.12
CA ALA A 62 13.94 13.99 1.88
C ALA A 62 14.88 14.02 0.67
N ASP A 63 14.70 13.11 -0.28
CA ASP A 63 15.38 13.20 -1.56
C ASP A 63 15.06 14.53 -2.23
N TYR A 64 16.10 15.24 -2.68
CA TYR A 64 15.96 16.53 -3.34
C TYR A 64 15.23 17.61 -2.50
N GLY A 65 15.12 17.42 -1.18
CA GLY A 65 14.38 18.30 -0.29
C GLY A 65 12.85 18.19 -0.43
N HIS A 66 12.32 17.12 -1.04
CA HIS A 66 10.88 16.96 -1.27
C HIS A 66 10.42 15.50 -1.12
N TYR A 67 9.53 15.20 -0.17
CA TYR A 67 8.97 13.84 0.03
C TYR A 67 7.89 13.45 -0.98
N GLY A 68 7.44 14.36 -1.84
CA GLY A 68 6.38 14.11 -2.81
C GLY A 68 6.48 12.77 -3.56
N PRO A 69 7.62 12.43 -4.20
CA PRO A 69 7.75 11.14 -4.89
C PRO A 69 7.58 9.92 -3.98
N LEU A 70 8.00 10.01 -2.71
CA LEU A 70 7.79 8.96 -1.71
C LEU A 70 6.29 8.82 -1.37
N PHE A 71 5.56 9.92 -1.26
CA PHE A 71 4.11 9.89 -1.03
C PHE A 71 3.31 9.40 -2.25
N ILE A 72 3.76 9.69 -3.47
CA ILE A 72 3.20 9.09 -4.69
C ILE A 72 3.35 7.57 -4.64
N ARG A 73 4.56 7.06 -4.34
CA ARG A 73 4.79 5.61 -4.18
C ARG A 73 3.92 5.04 -3.06
N MET A 74 3.82 5.71 -1.91
CA MET A 74 3.00 5.24 -0.79
C MET A 74 1.52 5.10 -1.18
N ALA A 75 0.95 6.12 -1.84
CA ALA A 75 -0.43 6.11 -2.31
C ALA A 75 -0.65 5.04 -3.38
N TRP A 76 0.28 4.91 -4.33
CA TRP A 76 0.29 3.86 -5.35
C TRP A 76 0.25 2.46 -4.72
N HIS A 77 1.12 2.18 -3.75
CA HIS A 77 1.18 0.88 -3.06
C HIS A 77 -0.04 0.65 -2.18
N ALA A 78 -0.65 1.71 -1.62
CA ALA A 78 -1.86 1.58 -0.83
C ALA A 78 -3.04 1.11 -1.70
N ALA A 79 -3.19 1.68 -2.90
CA ALA A 79 -4.22 1.29 -3.85
C ALA A 79 -3.90 0.01 -4.64
N GLY A 80 -2.61 -0.26 -4.87
CA GLY A 80 -2.13 -1.30 -5.77
C GLY A 80 -2.22 -2.73 -5.25
N THR A 81 -2.81 -2.98 -4.08
CA THR A 81 -3.10 -4.35 -3.64
C THR A 81 -4.47 -4.85 -4.10
N TYR A 82 -5.25 -3.98 -4.74
CA TYR A 82 -6.60 -4.28 -5.23
C TYR A 82 -6.60 -5.42 -6.25
N ARG A 83 -7.66 -6.23 -6.27
CA ARG A 83 -7.87 -7.23 -7.32
C ARG A 83 -9.34 -7.36 -7.71
N ILE A 84 -9.60 -7.55 -9.00
CA ILE A 84 -10.97 -7.66 -9.55
C ILE A 84 -11.65 -8.99 -9.19
N SER A 85 -10.89 -10.01 -8.82
CA SER A 85 -11.38 -11.37 -8.59
C SER A 85 -12.35 -11.46 -7.41
N ASP A 86 -12.08 -10.74 -6.34
CA ASP A 86 -12.91 -10.69 -5.13
C ASP A 86 -13.12 -9.28 -4.57
N GLY A 87 -12.53 -8.25 -5.20
CA GLY A 87 -12.63 -6.86 -4.79
C GLY A 87 -11.82 -6.52 -3.53
N ARG A 88 -11.01 -7.45 -3.00
CA ARG A 88 -10.15 -7.20 -1.82
C ARG A 88 -8.91 -6.38 -2.17
N GLY A 89 -8.24 -5.91 -1.13
CA GLY A 89 -7.10 -5.01 -1.23
C GLY A 89 -7.52 -3.58 -1.57
N GLY A 90 -6.54 -2.77 -1.95
CA GLY A 90 -6.72 -1.37 -2.25
C GLY A 90 -6.66 -0.46 -1.02
N ALA A 91 -6.88 0.83 -1.27
CA ALA A 91 -6.67 1.88 -0.27
C ALA A 91 -7.91 2.20 0.59
N GLY A 92 -9.01 1.47 0.41
CA GLY A 92 -10.33 1.82 0.95
C GLY A 92 -10.43 1.91 2.48
N SER A 93 -9.46 1.35 3.18
CA SER A 93 -9.49 1.14 4.64
C SER A 93 -8.13 1.38 5.32
N GLY A 94 -7.10 1.73 4.55
CA GLY A 94 -5.76 2.01 5.10
C GLY A 94 -5.00 0.78 5.60
N HIS A 95 -5.31 -0.42 5.08
CA HIS A 95 -4.68 -1.68 5.49
C HIS A 95 -3.16 -1.74 5.32
N GLN A 96 -2.56 -0.89 4.50
CA GLN A 96 -1.10 -0.77 4.39
C GLN A 96 -0.41 -0.48 5.75
N ARG A 97 -1.16 -0.03 6.76
CA ARG A 97 -0.67 0.16 8.13
C ARG A 97 -0.50 -1.12 8.93
N PHE A 98 -1.15 -2.21 8.53
CA PHE A 98 -1.20 -3.46 9.28
C PHE A 98 -0.47 -4.59 8.56
N ALA A 99 -0.10 -5.63 9.30
CA ALA A 99 0.39 -6.87 8.73
C ALA A 99 -0.65 -7.52 7.79
N PRO A 100 -0.23 -8.27 6.76
CA PRO A 100 1.15 -8.43 6.32
C PRO A 100 1.67 -7.24 5.50
N LEU A 101 0.79 -6.35 5.01
CA LEU A 101 1.13 -5.31 4.04
C LEU A 101 2.17 -4.32 4.56
N ASN A 102 2.14 -3.99 5.86
CA ASN A 102 3.11 -3.07 6.46
C ASN A 102 4.56 -3.58 6.40
N SER A 103 4.74 -4.87 6.13
CA SER A 103 6.02 -5.59 6.15
C SER A 103 6.34 -6.35 4.86
N TRP A 104 5.51 -6.17 3.83
CA TRP A 104 5.85 -6.66 2.50
C TRP A 104 7.18 -6.06 2.00
N PRO A 105 8.04 -6.84 1.33
CA PRO A 105 9.28 -6.32 0.74
C PRO A 105 9.04 -5.11 -0.15
N ASP A 106 8.00 -5.13 -0.98
CA ASP A 106 7.70 -4.02 -1.90
C ASP A 106 7.20 -2.77 -1.17
N ASN A 107 6.79 -2.89 0.10
CA ASN A 107 6.42 -1.76 0.96
C ASN A 107 7.58 -1.26 1.83
N ALA A 108 8.82 -1.72 1.58
CA ALA A 108 10.00 -1.25 2.29
C ALA A 108 10.09 0.28 2.33
N ASN A 109 10.39 0.80 3.52
CA ASN A 109 10.48 2.23 3.86
C ASN A 109 9.17 3.03 3.74
N LEU A 110 8.04 2.42 3.37
CA LEU A 110 6.73 3.09 3.47
C LEU A 110 6.26 3.22 4.92
N ASP A 111 6.84 2.48 5.85
CA ASP A 111 6.70 2.74 7.29
C ASP A 111 7.19 4.16 7.66
N LYS A 112 8.30 4.63 7.07
CA LYS A 112 8.79 6.00 7.24
C LYS A 112 7.87 7.01 6.56
N ALA A 113 7.40 6.71 5.34
CA ALA A 113 6.47 7.57 4.61
C ALA A 113 5.18 7.83 5.42
N ARG A 114 4.58 6.77 5.99
CA ARG A 114 3.40 6.90 6.86
C ARG A 114 3.72 7.66 8.14
N ARG A 115 4.90 7.44 8.73
CA ARG A 115 5.34 8.13 9.95
C ARG A 115 5.48 9.65 9.74
N LEU A 116 5.95 10.10 8.58
CA LEU A 116 6.05 11.53 8.25
C LEU A 116 4.69 12.25 8.30
N LEU A 117 3.60 11.54 8.02
CA LEU A 117 2.24 12.09 8.02
C LEU A 117 1.56 12.05 9.40
N TRP A 118 2.22 11.51 10.43
CA TRP A 118 1.66 11.46 11.78
C TRP A 118 1.25 12.84 12.34
N PRO A 119 2.06 13.92 12.22
CA PRO A 119 1.66 15.24 12.72
C PRO A 119 0.36 15.74 12.08
N VAL A 120 0.16 15.49 10.78
CA VAL A 120 -1.08 15.80 10.07
C VAL A 120 -2.24 14.97 10.62
N LYS A 121 -2.07 13.64 10.72
CA LYS A 121 -3.10 12.77 11.29
C LYS A 121 -3.49 13.19 12.71
N GLN A 122 -2.51 13.57 13.53
CA GLN A 122 -2.72 14.01 14.90
C GLN A 122 -3.50 15.32 14.96
N LYS A 123 -3.20 16.29 14.09
CA LYS A 123 -3.89 17.59 14.00
C LYS A 123 -5.37 17.44 13.64
N TYR A 124 -5.68 16.58 12.68
CA TYR A 124 -7.06 16.42 12.16
C TYR A 124 -7.86 15.31 12.84
N GLY A 125 -7.19 14.44 13.61
CA GLY A 125 -7.84 13.47 14.49
C GLY A 125 -8.86 12.59 13.76
N ARG A 126 -10.09 12.55 14.29
CA ARG A 126 -11.17 11.69 13.82
C ARG A 126 -11.81 12.16 12.50
N SER A 127 -11.63 13.43 12.12
CA SER A 127 -12.15 13.98 10.87
C SER A 127 -11.33 13.59 9.65
N LEU A 128 -10.18 12.93 9.84
CA LEU A 128 -9.32 12.45 8.76
C LEU A 128 -8.84 11.04 9.08
N SER A 129 -9.30 10.05 8.33
CA SER A 129 -8.79 8.68 8.42
C SER A 129 -7.38 8.60 7.85
N TRP A 130 -6.61 7.59 8.26
CA TRP A 130 -5.39 7.24 7.57
C TRP A 130 -5.69 6.79 6.14
N ALA A 131 -6.75 6.00 5.93
CA ALA A 131 -7.13 5.55 4.59
C ALA A 131 -7.22 6.70 3.58
N ASP A 132 -7.88 7.82 3.93
CA ASP A 132 -7.92 9.02 3.09
C ASP A 132 -6.58 9.76 3.06
N LEU A 133 -5.91 9.95 4.20
CA LEU A 133 -4.65 10.69 4.27
C LEU A 133 -3.55 10.05 3.41
N LEU A 134 -3.44 8.72 3.38
CA LEU A 134 -2.39 8.03 2.62
C LEU A 134 -2.48 8.33 1.12
N VAL A 135 -3.69 8.31 0.56
CA VAL A 135 -3.90 8.58 -0.87
C VAL A 135 -4.02 10.07 -1.17
N TYR A 136 -4.53 10.87 -0.23
CA TYR A 136 -4.58 12.33 -0.37
C TYR A 136 -3.17 12.91 -0.42
N ALA A 137 -2.23 12.40 0.38
CA ALA A 137 -0.84 12.81 0.34
C ALA A 137 -0.19 12.59 -1.03
N GLY A 138 -0.50 11.47 -1.71
CA GLY A 138 -0.06 11.24 -3.08
C GLY A 138 -0.67 12.24 -4.08
N ASN A 139 -1.95 12.59 -3.90
CA ASN A 139 -2.63 13.59 -4.73
C ASN A 139 -2.02 14.99 -4.54
N CYS A 140 -1.79 15.41 -3.29
CA CYS A 140 -1.10 16.67 -2.98
C CYS A 140 0.33 16.69 -3.54
N ALA A 141 1.04 15.56 -3.51
CA ALA A 141 2.39 15.47 -4.06
C ALA A 141 2.43 15.68 -5.58
N LEU A 142 1.46 15.14 -6.31
CA LEU A 142 1.34 15.39 -7.75
C LEU A 142 1.08 16.88 -8.03
N GLU A 143 0.13 17.49 -7.33
CA GLU A 143 -0.22 18.91 -7.49
C GLU A 143 0.96 19.83 -7.14
N SER A 144 1.65 19.58 -6.02
CA SER A 144 2.76 20.42 -5.56
C SER A 144 3.96 20.36 -6.51
N MET A 145 4.10 19.27 -7.26
CA MET A 145 5.13 19.08 -8.30
C MET A 145 4.65 19.45 -9.71
N GLY A 146 3.51 20.14 -9.83
CA GLY A 146 3.04 20.75 -11.07
C GLY A 146 2.13 19.89 -11.94
N PHE A 147 1.66 18.75 -11.44
CA PHE A 147 0.68 17.91 -12.13
C PHE A 147 -0.72 18.11 -11.54
N LYS A 148 -1.61 18.72 -12.34
CA LYS A 148 -3.02 18.89 -11.95
C LYS A 148 -3.76 17.56 -12.00
N THR A 149 -4.24 17.12 -10.85
CA THR A 149 -5.01 15.88 -10.68
C THR A 149 -6.44 16.06 -11.17
N PHE A 150 -7.09 14.93 -11.48
CA PHE A 150 -8.47 14.94 -11.99
C PHE A 150 -9.49 15.33 -10.91
N GLY A 151 -9.23 14.93 -9.67
CA GLY A 151 -10.07 15.19 -8.51
C GLY A 151 -9.76 14.23 -7.37
N PHE A 152 -10.35 14.49 -6.20
CA PHE A 152 -10.19 13.65 -5.03
C PHE A 152 -11.51 13.56 -4.26
N ALA A 153 -11.78 12.39 -3.69
CA ALA A 153 -12.92 12.14 -2.81
C ALA A 153 -12.42 11.55 -1.49
N PHE A 154 -12.90 12.14 -0.40
CA PHE A 154 -12.79 11.59 0.95
C PHE A 154 -13.95 10.62 1.23
N GLY A 155 -13.88 9.89 2.35
CA GLY A 155 -14.92 8.98 2.82
C GLY A 155 -14.44 7.55 3.04
N ARG A 156 -13.13 7.30 3.06
CA ARG A 156 -12.57 5.97 3.39
C ARG A 156 -12.45 5.82 4.91
N PRO A 157 -13.29 5.04 5.61
CA PRO A 157 -13.13 4.84 7.04
C PRO A 157 -11.86 4.03 7.34
N ASP A 158 -11.21 4.29 8.47
CA ASP A 158 -10.14 3.43 8.95
C ASP A 158 -10.69 2.11 9.48
N VAL A 159 -9.87 1.06 9.40
CA VAL A 159 -10.05 -0.16 10.17
C VAL A 159 -9.02 -0.26 11.30
N TRP A 160 -9.28 -1.18 12.23
CA TRP A 160 -8.55 -1.34 13.49
C TRP A 160 -7.83 -2.68 13.59
N GLU A 161 -7.98 -3.55 12.60
CA GLU A 161 -7.24 -4.80 12.46
C GLU A 161 -6.98 -5.13 10.98
N ALA A 162 -6.08 -6.08 10.75
CA ALA A 162 -5.77 -6.59 9.42
C ALA A 162 -6.91 -7.43 8.84
N ASP A 163 -7.09 -7.37 7.52
CA ASP A 163 -7.98 -8.27 6.79
C ASP A 163 -7.35 -9.66 6.66
N ASP A 164 -8.20 -10.69 6.72
CA ASP A 164 -7.81 -12.08 6.50
C ASP A 164 -7.91 -12.35 4.98
N THR A 165 -7.03 -11.69 4.24
CA THR A 165 -6.96 -11.81 2.78
C THR A 165 -5.95 -12.88 2.39
N ASP A 166 -6.37 -13.81 1.53
CA ASP A 166 -5.46 -14.75 0.89
C ASP A 166 -4.58 -14.00 -0.15
N TRP A 167 -3.26 -14.01 0.07
CA TRP A 167 -2.25 -13.37 -0.77
C TRP A 167 -1.42 -14.37 -1.60
N GLY A 168 -1.65 -15.67 -1.43
CA GLY A 168 -0.86 -16.75 -2.01
C GLY A 168 -0.42 -17.79 -1.00
N GLU A 169 -0.01 -18.94 -1.50
CA GLU A 169 0.40 -20.11 -0.71
C GLU A 169 1.91 -20.15 -0.42
N GLU A 170 2.68 -19.23 -0.98
CA GLU A 170 4.14 -19.22 -0.85
C GLU A 170 4.59 -19.06 0.61
N GLY A 171 5.48 -19.96 1.04
CA GLY A 171 6.03 -19.96 2.39
C GLY A 171 7.14 -18.94 2.65
N GLU A 172 7.59 -18.22 1.62
CA GLU A 172 8.69 -17.25 1.69
C GLU A 172 8.35 -15.96 0.92
N TRP A 173 8.85 -14.82 1.42
CA TRP A 173 8.76 -13.55 0.70
C TRP A 173 9.48 -13.63 -0.64
N LEU A 174 8.89 -12.99 -1.66
CA LEU A 174 9.36 -13.02 -3.04
C LEU A 174 9.37 -14.41 -3.67
N GLY A 175 8.72 -15.41 -3.07
CA GLY A 175 8.41 -16.68 -3.74
C GLY A 175 7.39 -16.49 -4.86
N SER A 176 7.43 -17.37 -5.85
CA SER A 176 6.41 -17.44 -6.91
C SER A 176 6.11 -18.91 -7.25
N GLU A 177 4.96 -19.38 -6.77
CA GLU A 177 4.41 -20.72 -7.06
C GLU A 177 2.99 -20.61 -7.64
N ARG A 178 2.76 -19.50 -8.36
CA ARG A 178 1.42 -19.04 -8.73
C ARG A 178 1.21 -18.90 -10.24
N HIS A 179 2.11 -19.39 -11.08
CA HIS A 179 1.96 -19.39 -12.54
C HIS A 179 1.94 -20.80 -13.09
N ASP A 180 1.29 -20.98 -14.23
CA ASP A 180 1.38 -22.22 -15.00
C ASP A 180 2.68 -22.29 -15.83
N ALA A 181 2.80 -23.36 -16.62
CA ALA A 181 3.97 -23.60 -17.47
C ALA A 181 4.17 -22.54 -18.57
N ASP A 182 3.11 -21.80 -18.92
CA ASP A 182 3.15 -20.74 -19.92
C ASP A 182 3.43 -19.36 -19.30
N GLY A 183 3.53 -19.29 -17.97
CA GLY A 183 3.76 -18.05 -17.21
C GLY A 183 2.48 -17.25 -16.96
N GLU A 184 1.31 -17.87 -17.11
CA GLU A 184 0.04 -17.23 -16.80
C GLU A 184 -0.28 -17.37 -15.31
N LEU A 185 -0.56 -16.23 -14.67
CA LEU A 185 -0.90 -16.18 -13.25
C LEU A 185 -2.15 -17.01 -12.96
N GLN A 186 -2.13 -17.80 -11.90
CA GLN A 186 -3.22 -18.69 -11.47
C GLN A 186 -3.93 -18.12 -10.24
N GLY A 187 -5.14 -18.62 -9.97
CA GLY A 187 -5.91 -18.21 -8.80
C GLY A 187 -6.39 -16.75 -8.83
N PRO A 188 -6.87 -16.24 -7.68
CA PRO A 188 -7.44 -14.91 -7.58
C PRO A 188 -6.38 -13.79 -7.53
N PHE A 189 -5.09 -14.11 -7.49
CA PHE A 189 -4.01 -13.18 -7.17
C PHE A 189 -3.84 -12.08 -8.22
N GLY A 190 -3.44 -10.88 -7.76
CA GLY A 190 -3.14 -9.72 -8.60
C GLY A 190 -1.65 -9.47 -8.82
N ALA A 191 -0.78 -10.17 -8.11
CA ALA A 191 0.67 -9.96 -8.11
C ALA A 191 1.44 -11.23 -8.51
N ASP A 192 2.60 -11.00 -9.11
CA ASP A 192 3.52 -11.98 -9.67
C ASP A 192 4.32 -12.77 -8.62
N HIS A 193 4.70 -12.14 -7.51
CA HIS A 193 5.38 -12.81 -6.40
C HIS A 193 4.70 -12.46 -5.08
N MET A 194 4.87 -13.33 -4.09
CA MET A 194 4.42 -13.05 -2.72
C MET A 194 5.15 -11.81 -2.17
N GLY A 195 4.39 -10.84 -1.68
CA GLY A 195 4.95 -9.62 -1.09
C GLY A 195 5.29 -8.49 -2.09
N LEU A 196 4.96 -8.66 -3.38
CA LEU A 196 5.01 -7.60 -4.39
C LEU A 196 3.63 -7.01 -4.67
N ILE A 197 3.59 -5.75 -5.09
CA ILE A 197 2.34 -5.08 -5.48
C ILE A 197 1.86 -5.61 -6.84
N TYR A 198 2.72 -5.64 -7.87
CA TYR A 198 2.37 -6.12 -9.21
C TYR A 198 3.36 -7.15 -9.74
N VAL A 199 4.56 -6.71 -10.13
CA VAL A 199 5.57 -7.53 -10.83
C VAL A 199 6.94 -7.34 -10.20
N ASN A 200 7.84 -8.28 -10.43
CA ASN A 200 9.24 -8.12 -10.07
C ASN A 200 9.90 -7.00 -10.94
N PRO A 201 10.50 -5.96 -10.34
CA PRO A 201 11.13 -4.87 -11.09
C PRO A 201 12.35 -5.29 -11.92
N GLU A 202 12.95 -6.44 -11.62
CA GLU A 202 14.07 -7.03 -12.37
C GLU A 202 13.61 -7.97 -13.50
N GLY A 203 12.29 -8.12 -13.67
CA GLY A 203 11.67 -9.05 -14.61
C GLY A 203 11.30 -10.40 -13.98
N PRO A 204 10.56 -11.27 -14.71
CA PRO A 204 10.05 -12.52 -14.16
C PRO A 204 11.17 -13.41 -13.61
N ASN A 205 11.06 -13.83 -12.35
CA ASN A 205 12.09 -14.61 -11.65
C ASN A 205 13.49 -13.95 -11.67
N ALA A 206 13.55 -12.62 -11.56
CA ALA A 206 14.78 -11.81 -11.66
C ALA A 206 15.55 -12.00 -12.98
N ASN A 207 14.86 -12.39 -14.06
CA ASN A 207 15.42 -12.41 -15.40
C ASN A 207 15.06 -11.10 -16.14
N PRO A 208 16.05 -10.27 -16.53
CA PRO A 208 15.83 -8.95 -17.12
C PRO A 208 15.44 -9.03 -18.61
N ASP A 209 14.38 -9.78 -18.93
CA ASP A 209 13.74 -9.83 -20.24
C ASP A 209 12.54 -8.86 -20.28
N PRO A 210 12.65 -7.72 -20.99
CA PRO A 210 11.58 -6.73 -21.03
C PRO A 210 10.31 -7.23 -21.73
N LEU A 211 10.41 -8.15 -22.69
CA LEU A 211 9.25 -8.70 -23.39
C LEU A 211 8.49 -9.67 -22.49
N ALA A 212 9.21 -10.47 -21.71
CA ALA A 212 8.60 -11.30 -20.68
C ALA A 212 7.97 -10.44 -19.57
N ALA A 213 8.68 -9.43 -19.07
CA ALA A 213 8.16 -8.50 -18.08
C ALA A 213 6.89 -7.79 -18.56
N ALA A 214 6.82 -7.37 -19.83
CA ALA A 214 5.63 -6.73 -20.39
C ALA A 214 4.38 -7.63 -20.38
N ARG A 215 4.54 -8.96 -20.55
CA ARG A 215 3.42 -9.91 -20.40
C ARG A 215 2.93 -9.95 -18.95
N TYR A 216 3.87 -9.98 -18.02
CA TYR A 216 3.59 -10.04 -16.58
C TYR A 216 2.95 -8.73 -16.06
N ILE A 217 3.40 -7.59 -16.57
CA ILE A 217 2.80 -6.27 -16.31
C ILE A 217 1.35 -6.27 -16.81
N ARG A 218 1.12 -6.67 -18.07
CA ARG A 218 -0.24 -6.67 -18.64
C ARG A 218 -1.21 -7.54 -17.84
N GLN A 219 -0.81 -8.76 -17.45
CA GLN A 219 -1.70 -9.65 -16.71
C GLN A 219 -2.04 -9.11 -15.31
N THR A 220 -1.05 -8.58 -14.58
CA THR A 220 -1.24 -8.12 -13.20
C THR A 220 -2.09 -6.85 -13.18
N PHE A 221 -1.75 -5.86 -14.01
CA PHE A 221 -2.54 -4.63 -14.14
C PHE A 221 -3.97 -4.90 -14.62
N LYS A 222 -4.17 -5.83 -15.57
CA LYS A 222 -5.52 -6.24 -15.99
C LYS A 222 -6.34 -6.81 -14.83
N ARG A 223 -5.71 -7.59 -13.95
CA ARG A 223 -6.34 -8.12 -12.72
C ARG A 223 -6.57 -7.05 -11.65
N MET A 224 -6.01 -5.85 -11.84
CA MET A 224 -6.26 -4.66 -11.03
C MET A 224 -7.08 -3.60 -11.79
N ALA A 225 -7.87 -4.05 -12.77
CA ALA A 225 -8.80 -3.25 -13.57
C ALA A 225 -8.17 -2.19 -14.50
N MET A 226 -6.87 -2.29 -14.80
CA MET A 226 -6.21 -1.37 -15.72
C MET A 226 -6.02 -2.02 -17.09
N ASN A 227 -6.42 -1.33 -18.15
CA ASN A 227 -6.13 -1.70 -19.54
C ASN A 227 -4.71 -1.27 -19.96
N ASP A 228 -4.32 -1.55 -21.21
CA ASP A 228 -2.97 -1.22 -21.71
C ASP A 228 -2.64 0.29 -21.66
N GLU A 229 -3.58 1.16 -22.02
CA GLU A 229 -3.38 2.62 -22.02
C GLU A 229 -3.22 3.15 -20.59
N GLU A 230 -4.11 2.73 -19.69
CA GLU A 230 -4.06 3.09 -18.27
C GLU A 230 -2.76 2.60 -17.62
N THR A 231 -2.35 1.37 -17.93
CA THR A 231 -1.10 0.76 -17.44
C THR A 231 0.12 1.57 -17.87
N VAL A 232 0.20 1.92 -19.16
CA VAL A 232 1.30 2.74 -19.68
C VAL A 232 1.29 4.13 -19.04
N ALA A 233 0.12 4.76 -18.90
CA ALA A 233 0.00 6.08 -18.29
C ALA A 233 0.46 6.07 -16.82
N LEU A 234 0.11 5.04 -16.04
CA LEU A 234 0.52 4.90 -14.65
C LEU A 234 2.03 4.63 -14.52
N ILE A 235 2.57 3.68 -15.31
CA ILE A 235 3.99 3.31 -15.27
C ILE A 235 4.90 4.39 -15.85
N ALA A 236 4.43 5.21 -16.79
CA ALA A 236 5.18 6.37 -17.26
C ALA A 236 5.05 7.56 -16.30
N GLY A 237 3.84 7.81 -15.79
CA GLY A 237 3.52 8.93 -14.92
C GLY A 237 4.18 8.85 -13.55
N GLY A 238 4.17 7.69 -12.89
CA GLY A 238 4.75 7.53 -11.55
C GLY A 238 6.27 7.78 -11.51
N PRO A 239 7.09 7.03 -12.27
CA PRO A 239 8.54 7.21 -12.38
C PRO A 239 9.00 8.51 -13.05
N THR A 240 8.08 9.36 -13.55
CA THR A 240 8.42 10.77 -13.87
C THR A 240 8.91 11.51 -12.62
N PHE A 241 8.57 11.01 -11.43
CA PHE A 241 8.97 11.56 -10.14
C PHE A 241 9.90 10.61 -9.38
N GLY A 242 10.84 11.18 -8.64
CA GLY A 242 11.66 10.44 -7.66
C GLY A 242 12.75 9.57 -8.27
N LYS A 243 13.04 8.47 -7.57
CA LYS A 243 14.14 7.54 -7.85
C LYS A 243 13.93 6.22 -7.09
N ALA A 244 14.68 5.20 -7.46
CA ALA A 244 14.88 4.00 -6.65
C ALA A 244 16.06 4.18 -5.66
N HIS A 245 16.10 3.34 -4.62
CA HIS A 245 17.15 3.34 -3.60
C HIS A 245 17.80 1.96 -3.51
N GLY A 246 19.08 1.88 -3.86
CA GLY A 246 19.89 0.65 -3.82
C GLY A 246 21.37 0.98 -3.61
N ALA A 247 21.66 1.74 -2.54
CA ALA A 247 23.00 2.28 -2.30
C ALA A 247 24.02 1.22 -1.86
N SER A 248 23.55 0.09 -1.33
CA SER A 248 24.37 -1.03 -0.88
C SER A 248 23.58 -2.34 -1.01
N LEU A 249 24.23 -3.46 -0.69
CA LEU A 249 23.63 -4.79 -0.65
C LEU A 249 22.50 -4.85 0.39
N GLU A 250 21.46 -5.62 0.08
CA GLU A 250 20.29 -5.84 0.94
C GLU A 250 20.64 -6.39 2.33
N SER A 251 21.80 -7.07 2.47
CA SER A 251 22.31 -7.54 3.77
C SER A 251 22.58 -6.43 4.80
N HIS A 252 22.51 -5.15 4.38
CA HIS A 252 22.61 -3.98 5.26
C HIS A 252 21.24 -3.48 5.75
N VAL A 253 20.15 -4.06 5.24
CA VAL A 253 18.78 -3.75 5.66
C VAL A 253 18.43 -4.65 6.84
N GLY A 254 17.93 -4.05 7.92
CA GLY A 254 17.42 -4.79 9.07
C GLY A 254 16.11 -5.52 8.77
N PRO A 255 15.54 -6.21 9.76
CA PRO A 255 14.25 -6.87 9.60
C PRO A 255 13.12 -5.89 9.25
N GLU A 256 12.10 -6.41 8.57
CA GLU A 256 10.83 -5.74 8.30
C GLU A 256 10.07 -5.37 9.59
N PRO A 257 9.11 -4.43 9.56
CA PRO A 257 8.46 -3.91 10.77
C PRO A 257 7.89 -4.95 11.75
N GLU A 258 7.23 -6.01 11.28
CA GLU A 258 6.71 -7.07 12.17
C GLU A 258 7.80 -8.01 12.70
N GLY A 259 8.98 -8.03 12.08
CA GLY A 259 10.17 -8.75 12.52
C GLY A 259 11.17 -7.90 13.31
N ALA A 260 10.92 -6.60 13.45
CA ALA A 260 11.82 -5.65 14.09
C ALA A 260 11.80 -5.73 15.63
N GLY A 261 12.83 -5.14 16.25
CA GLY A 261 12.85 -4.89 17.69
C GLY A 261 11.73 -3.95 18.12
N ILE A 262 11.50 -3.85 19.43
CA ILE A 262 10.42 -3.01 19.99
C ILE A 262 10.80 -1.52 20.05
N GLU A 263 12.10 -1.22 20.08
CA GLU A 263 12.70 0.11 20.15
C GLU A 263 12.52 0.96 18.89
#